data_AF-A0A1S1NHR4-F1
#
_entry.id   AF-A0A1S1NHR4-F1
#
_cell.length_a   1.000
_cell.length_b   1.000
_cell.length_c   1.000
_cell.angle_alpha   90.00
_cell.angle_beta   90.00
_cell.angle_gamma   90.00
#
_symmetry.space_group_name_H-M   'P 1'
#
loop_
_entity.id
_entity.type
_entity.pdbx_description
1 polymer ?
#
loop_
_entity_poly.entity_id
_entity_poly.type
_entity_poly.pdbx_seq_one_letter_code
_entity_poly.pdbx_strand_id
1 'polypeptide(L)'
;MAYSLQPVTHEQAVANMKSTEVPFKLLFMLSGMAGLVAVIAVSFLIADITAKPAWIALLLGGGLSVVCAAGARSVMSRVRYRITVFLSGLRLALTLGCAALVLWGLGALSVALDISWGRPLLVVIFYLVLGWAALSHLATTTRFTGGSMGLGFPGSAVTWDAVAQVVFAAGSKPGTVEIGVRPRPDATLEPRPVRDGQLLTDLPCRTVVLARKFDVDAMRWVLNQSGRRDIALVERTPAGERLLGYANSWR
;
A
#
# COMPACT_ATOMS: atom_id res chain seq x y z
N MET A 1 14.62 0.87 -9.36
CA MET A 1 15.24 1.79 -8.39
C MET A 1 16.26 0.95 -7.66
N ALA A 2 17.55 1.32 -7.67
CA ALA A 2 18.56 0.60 -6.91
C ALA A 2 18.39 0.98 -5.42
N TYR A 3 18.25 -0.01 -4.54
CA TYR A 3 18.18 0.23 -3.11
C TYR A 3 19.60 0.34 -2.54
N SER A 4 19.87 1.34 -1.71
CA SER A 4 21.17 1.45 -1.05
C SER A 4 21.31 0.37 0.02
N LEU A 5 22.29 -0.51 -0.14
CA LEU A 5 22.61 -1.55 0.85
C LEU A 5 23.61 -1.07 1.90
N GLN A 6 23.97 0.22 1.89
CA GLN A 6 24.83 0.79 2.92
C GLN A 6 24.18 0.65 4.30
N PRO A 7 24.98 0.42 5.35
CA PRO A 7 24.48 0.39 6.72
C PRO A 7 23.82 1.72 7.10
N VAL A 8 22.67 1.66 7.75
CA VAL A 8 21.94 2.83 8.25
C VAL A 8 21.58 2.61 9.71
N THR A 9 21.65 3.65 10.54
CA THR A 9 21.16 3.58 11.93
C THR A 9 19.63 3.69 11.97
N HIS A 10 19.01 3.18 13.04
CA HIS A 10 17.55 3.27 13.18
C HIS A 10 17.07 4.72 13.20
N GLU A 11 17.80 5.61 13.90
CA GLU A 11 17.49 7.04 13.97
C GLU A 11 17.52 7.71 12.59
N GLN A 12 18.54 7.41 11.77
CA GLN A 12 18.60 7.91 10.40
C GLN A 12 17.43 7.40 9.55
N ALA A 13 17.04 6.13 9.69
CA ALA A 13 15.89 5.56 8.99
C ALA A 13 14.57 6.26 9.40
N VAL A 14 14.39 6.54 10.69
CA VAL A 14 13.23 7.27 11.21
C VAL A 14 13.24 8.74 10.77
N ALA A 15 14.40 9.41 10.80
CA ALA A 15 14.55 10.78 10.34
C ALA A 15 14.24 10.91 8.83
N ASN A 16 14.71 9.97 8.02
CA ASN A 16 14.38 9.88 6.59
C ASN A 16 12.88 9.66 6.37
N MET A 17 12.23 8.81 7.17
CA MET A 17 10.78 8.67 7.11
C MET A 17 10.07 9.99 7.43
N LYS A 18 10.44 10.67 8.52
CA LYS A 18 9.84 11.94 8.93
C LYS A 18 10.04 13.05 7.88
N SER A 19 11.23 13.14 7.27
CA SER A 19 11.49 14.15 6.23
C SER A 19 10.66 13.94 4.97
N THR A 20 10.23 12.70 4.69
CA THR A 20 9.32 12.39 3.57
C THR A 20 7.84 12.60 3.88
N GLU A 21 7.46 12.79 5.14
CA GLU A 21 6.06 12.87 5.55
C GLU A 21 5.37 14.13 5.00
N VAL A 22 6.01 15.29 5.12
CA VAL A 22 5.49 16.57 4.60
C VAL A 22 5.30 16.54 3.08
N PRO A 23 6.31 16.21 2.25
CA PRO A 23 6.12 16.17 0.81
C PRO A 23 5.11 15.10 0.39
N PHE A 24 5.06 13.96 1.09
CA PHE A 24 4.02 12.97 0.86
C PHE A 24 2.63 13.53 1.13
N LYS A 25 2.40 14.13 2.31
CA LYS A 25 1.12 14.72 2.69
C LYS A 25 0.68 15.79 1.69
N LEU A 26 1.59 16.68 1.30
CA LEU A 26 1.32 17.73 0.31
C LEU A 26 0.88 17.13 -1.03
N LEU A 27 1.66 16.21 -1.60
CA LEU A 27 1.35 15.58 -2.89
C LEU A 27 0.06 14.75 -2.82
N PHE A 28 -0.18 14.07 -1.70
CA PHE A 28 -1.41 13.32 -1.49
C PHE A 28 -2.64 14.23 -1.42
N MET A 29 -2.57 15.34 -0.67
CA MET A 29 -3.64 16.34 -0.61
C MET A 29 -3.91 16.98 -1.97
N LEU A 30 -2.86 17.39 -2.69
CA LEU A 30 -2.98 17.96 -4.04
C LEU A 30 -3.61 16.97 -5.01
N SER A 31 -3.23 15.69 -4.94
CA SER A 31 -3.83 14.64 -5.77
C SER A 31 -5.33 14.48 -5.50
N GLY A 32 -5.73 14.51 -4.22
CA GLY A 32 -7.14 14.45 -3.81
C GLY A 32 -7.95 15.66 -4.27
N MET A 33 -7.44 16.88 -4.06
CA MET A 33 -8.11 18.11 -4.49
C MET A 33 -8.22 18.20 -6.02
N ALA A 34 -7.17 17.86 -6.76
CA ALA A 34 -7.18 17.86 -8.22
C ALA A 34 -8.13 16.77 -8.77
N GLY A 35 -8.16 15.61 -8.13
CA GLY A 35 -9.12 14.54 -8.43
C GLY A 35 -10.56 14.99 -8.21
N LEU A 36 -10.82 15.79 -7.18
CA LEU A 36 -12.13 16.37 -6.94
C LEU A 36 -12.55 17.32 -8.06
N VAL A 37 -11.66 18.22 -8.50
CA VAL A 37 -11.94 19.11 -9.64
C VAL A 37 -12.30 18.30 -10.88
N ALA A 38 -11.60 17.20 -11.15
CA ALA A 38 -11.90 16.31 -12.27
C ALA A 38 -13.30 15.67 -12.16
N VAL A 39 -13.69 15.20 -10.97
CA VAL A 39 -15.03 14.62 -10.73
C VAL A 39 -16.13 15.66 -10.94
N ILE A 40 -15.95 16.88 -10.44
CA ILE A 40 -16.89 17.99 -10.65
C ILE A 40 -17.00 18.28 -12.15
N ALA A 41 -15.88 18.36 -12.86
CA ALA A 41 -15.87 18.59 -14.30
C ALA A 41 -16.64 17.51 -15.09
N VAL A 42 -16.50 16.22 -14.73
CA VAL A 42 -17.30 15.13 -15.32
C VAL A 42 -18.79 15.38 -15.11
N SER A 43 -19.22 15.85 -13.93
CA SER A 43 -20.63 16.11 -13.67
C SER A 43 -21.23 17.18 -14.61
N PHE A 44 -20.46 18.21 -14.97
CA PHE A 44 -20.87 19.21 -15.96
C PHE A 44 -20.92 18.63 -17.37
N LEU A 45 -19.95 17.78 -17.75
CA LEU A 45 -19.93 17.14 -19.07
C LEU A 45 -21.08 16.14 -19.29
N ILE A 46 -21.60 15.54 -18.21
CA ILE A 46 -22.81 14.71 -18.27
C ILE A 46 -24.03 15.57 -18.61
N ALA A 47 -24.11 16.79 -18.09
CA ALA A 47 -25.21 17.71 -18.35
C ALA A 47 -25.10 18.41 -19.72
N ASP A 48 -23.89 18.82 -20.10
CA ASP A 48 -23.58 19.42 -21.39
C ASP A 48 -22.17 19.03 -21.85
N ILE A 49 -22.11 18.13 -22.82
CA ILE A 49 -20.85 17.61 -23.35
C ILE A 49 -20.06 18.66 -24.15
N THR A 50 -20.69 19.75 -24.55
CA THR A 50 -20.06 20.84 -25.33
C THR A 50 -19.41 21.91 -24.44
N ALA A 51 -19.57 21.81 -23.11
CA ALA A 51 -19.02 22.74 -22.14
C ALA A 51 -17.47 22.69 -22.12
N LYS A 52 -16.83 23.53 -22.95
CA LYS A 52 -15.36 23.66 -23.04
C LYS A 52 -14.67 23.86 -21.68
N PRO A 53 -15.17 24.68 -20.73
CA PRO A 53 -14.54 24.83 -19.42
C PRO A 53 -14.46 23.52 -18.63
N ALA A 54 -15.46 22.64 -18.78
CA ALA A 54 -15.49 21.36 -18.09
C ALA A 54 -14.44 20.38 -18.66
N TRP A 55 -14.24 20.35 -19.98
CA TRP A 55 -13.14 19.59 -20.57
C TRP A 55 -11.76 20.07 -20.09
N ILE A 56 -11.56 21.40 -20.02
CA ILE A 56 -10.30 21.97 -19.52
C ILE A 56 -10.07 21.59 -18.05
N ALA A 57 -11.09 21.74 -17.21
CA ALA A 57 -11.02 21.37 -15.79
C ALA A 57 -10.76 19.87 -15.58
N LEU A 58 -11.36 19.01 -16.41
CA LEU A 58 -11.13 17.56 -16.39
C LEU A 58 -9.68 17.22 -16.73
N LEU A 59 -9.14 17.80 -17.81
CA LEU A 59 -7.76 17.56 -18.24
C LEU A 59 -6.74 18.03 -17.20
N LEU A 60 -6.90 19.26 -16.70
CA LEU A 60 -5.99 19.84 -15.71
C LEU A 60 -6.09 19.12 -14.37
N GLY A 61 -7.30 18.91 -13.85
CA GLY A 61 -7.55 18.23 -12.58
C GLY A 61 -7.10 16.77 -12.62
N GLY A 62 -7.48 16.05 -13.69
CA GLY A 62 -7.10 14.65 -13.88
C GLY A 62 -5.60 14.47 -14.05
N GLY A 63 -4.98 15.29 -14.90
CA GLY A 63 -3.54 15.27 -15.12
C GLY A 63 -2.74 15.58 -13.85
N LEU A 64 -3.10 16.65 -13.15
CA LEU A 64 -2.45 17.02 -11.88
C LEU A 64 -2.65 15.93 -10.81
N SER A 65 -3.83 15.33 -10.73
CA SER A 65 -4.11 14.24 -9.80
C SER A 65 -3.18 13.05 -10.00
N VAL A 66 -2.99 12.63 -11.27
CA VAL A 66 -2.09 11.52 -11.64
C VAL A 66 -0.63 11.85 -11.34
N VAL A 67 -0.17 13.06 -11.72
CA VAL A 67 1.22 13.50 -11.48
C VAL A 67 1.51 13.56 -9.97
N CYS A 68 0.62 14.15 -9.18
CA CYS A 68 0.78 14.23 -7.73
C CYS A 68 0.71 12.86 -7.06
N ALA A 69 -0.17 11.96 -7.51
CA ALA A 69 -0.23 10.58 -7.01
C ALA A 69 1.05 9.80 -7.32
N ALA A 70 1.59 9.95 -8.54
CA ALA A 70 2.87 9.36 -8.94
C ALA A 70 4.03 9.93 -8.12
N GLY A 71 4.03 11.24 -7.85
CA GLY A 71 4.97 11.89 -6.95
C GLY A 71 4.90 11.35 -5.53
N ALA A 72 3.70 11.27 -4.94
CA ALA A 72 3.48 10.73 -3.60
C ALA A 72 3.97 9.28 -3.49
N ARG A 73 3.72 8.47 -4.53
CA ARG A 73 4.26 7.11 -4.63
C ARG A 73 5.79 7.09 -4.66
N SER A 74 6.41 7.96 -5.47
CA SER A 74 7.86 8.08 -5.59
C SER A 74 8.54 8.51 -4.29
N VAL A 75 7.90 9.41 -3.53
CA VAL A 75 8.36 9.81 -2.19
C VAL A 75 8.28 8.62 -1.23
N MET A 76 7.13 7.94 -1.16
CA MET A 76 6.94 6.81 -0.23
C MET A 76 7.83 5.61 -0.54
N SER A 77 8.13 5.34 -1.81
CA SER A 77 9.01 4.21 -2.18
C SER A 77 10.44 4.38 -1.69
N ARG A 78 10.86 5.59 -1.28
CA ARG A 78 12.19 5.84 -0.71
C ARG A 78 12.33 5.39 0.74
N VAL A 79 11.21 5.28 1.46
CA VAL A 79 11.19 5.03 2.92
C VAL A 79 10.36 3.80 3.30
N ARG A 80 9.65 3.22 2.33
CA ARG A 80 8.80 2.06 2.54
C ARG A 80 8.80 1.16 1.32
N TYR A 81 9.13 -0.11 1.55
CA TYR A 81 8.86 -1.17 0.61
C TYR A 81 7.44 -1.70 0.85
N ARG A 82 6.66 -1.84 -0.21
CA ARG A 82 5.26 -2.28 -0.12
C ARG A 82 4.91 -3.20 -1.28
N ILE A 83 4.41 -4.38 -0.95
CA ILE A 83 3.88 -5.34 -1.91
C ILE A 83 2.36 -5.36 -1.79
N THR A 84 1.67 -5.10 -2.89
CA THR A 84 0.20 -5.13 -2.96
C THR A 84 -0.31 -6.39 -3.65
N VAL A 85 -1.61 -6.68 -3.50
CA VAL A 85 -2.30 -7.71 -4.28
C VAL A 85 -2.19 -7.47 -5.79
N PHE A 86 -2.33 -8.54 -6.56
CA PHE A 86 -2.50 -8.45 -8.00
C PHE A 86 -3.70 -7.55 -8.32
N LEU A 87 -3.58 -6.71 -9.36
CA LEU A 87 -4.65 -5.81 -9.83
C LEU A 87 -5.23 -4.87 -8.76
N SER A 88 -4.49 -4.56 -7.68
CA SER A 88 -4.94 -3.57 -6.68
C SER A 88 -5.45 -2.26 -7.31
N GLY A 89 -4.72 -1.68 -8.26
CA GLY A 89 -5.17 -0.47 -8.96
C GLY A 89 -6.51 -0.63 -9.72
N LEU A 90 -6.71 -1.76 -10.41
CA LEU A 90 -7.97 -2.05 -11.09
C LEU A 90 -9.11 -2.24 -10.09
N ARG A 91 -8.85 -2.92 -8.97
CA ARG A 91 -9.85 -3.13 -7.91
C ARG A 91 -10.25 -1.79 -7.29
N LEU A 92 -9.30 -0.87 -7.08
CA LEU A 92 -9.61 0.50 -6.64
C LEU A 92 -10.47 1.23 -7.66
N ALA A 93 -10.06 1.21 -8.94
CA ALA A 93 -10.81 1.85 -10.01
C ALA A 93 -12.24 1.32 -10.11
N LEU A 94 -12.43 0.00 -9.99
CA LEU A 94 -13.74 -0.63 -9.97
C LEU A 94 -14.56 -0.20 -8.75
N THR A 95 -13.97 -0.21 -7.54
CA THR A 95 -14.68 0.24 -6.33
C THR A 95 -15.11 1.69 -6.43
N LEU A 96 -14.23 2.57 -6.93
CA LEU A 96 -14.56 3.98 -7.14
C LEU A 96 -15.61 4.17 -8.24
N GLY A 97 -15.52 3.42 -9.35
CA GLY A 97 -16.50 3.42 -10.42
C GLY A 97 -17.89 2.96 -9.95
N CYS A 98 -17.96 1.85 -9.19
CA CYS A 98 -19.20 1.38 -8.59
C CYS A 98 -19.79 2.40 -7.61
N ALA A 99 -18.96 3.01 -6.75
CA ALA A 99 -19.41 4.06 -5.84
C ALA A 99 -20.01 5.24 -6.61
N ALA A 100 -19.32 5.72 -7.66
CA ALA A 100 -19.82 6.79 -8.50
C ALA A 100 -21.16 6.45 -9.17
N LEU A 101 -21.33 5.22 -9.68
CA LEU A 101 -22.58 4.75 -10.28
C LEU A 101 -23.73 4.70 -9.27
N VAL A 102 -23.48 4.18 -8.06
CA VAL A 102 -24.48 4.15 -6.98
C VAL A 102 -24.92 5.57 -6.62
N LEU A 103 -23.96 6.49 -6.52
CA LEU A 103 -24.23 7.88 -6.15
C LEU A 103 -24.99 8.62 -7.26
N TRP A 104 -24.68 8.34 -8.52
CA TRP A 104 -25.47 8.83 -9.66
C TRP A 104 -26.91 8.31 -9.60
N GLY A 105 -27.10 7.00 -9.36
CA GLY A 105 -28.43 6.40 -9.24
C GLY A 105 -29.24 6.97 -8.08
N LEU A 106 -28.63 7.16 -6.92
CA LEU A 106 -29.25 7.83 -5.77
C LEU A 106 -29.61 9.29 -6.06
N GLY A 107 -28.75 10.01 -6.79
CA GLY A 107 -29.04 11.35 -7.29
C GLY A 107 -30.28 11.39 -8.18
N ALA A 108 -30.34 10.52 -9.18
CA ALA A 108 -31.50 10.40 -10.07
C ALA A 108 -32.79 10.04 -9.30
N LEU A 109 -32.71 9.11 -8.35
CA LEU A 109 -33.83 8.72 -7.50
C LEU A 109 -34.30 9.87 -6.61
N SER A 110 -33.38 10.66 -6.04
CA SER A 110 -33.74 11.80 -5.18
C SER A 110 -34.51 12.89 -5.95
N VAL A 111 -34.17 13.08 -7.23
CA VAL A 111 -34.90 13.99 -8.13
C VAL A 111 -36.28 13.41 -8.46
N ALA A 112 -36.37 12.10 -8.74
CA ALA A 112 -37.64 11.44 -9.03
C ALA A 112 -38.61 11.42 -7.84
N LEU A 113 -38.10 11.44 -6.60
CA LEU A 113 -38.89 11.41 -5.36
C LEU A 113 -39.11 12.80 -4.73
N ASP A 114 -38.70 13.88 -5.39
CA ASP A 114 -38.84 15.28 -4.95
C ASP A 114 -38.27 15.55 -3.54
N ILE A 115 -37.15 14.89 -3.20
CA ILE A 115 -36.51 15.02 -1.90
C ILE A 115 -35.61 16.26 -1.88
N SER A 116 -36.13 17.36 -1.35
CA SER A 116 -35.51 18.71 -1.34
C SER A 116 -34.19 18.83 -0.57
N TRP A 117 -33.89 17.90 0.35
CA TRP A 117 -32.62 17.87 1.10
C TRP A 117 -31.51 17.07 0.39
N GLY A 118 -31.83 16.45 -0.75
CA GLY A 118 -31.06 15.35 -1.35
C GLY A 118 -29.67 15.74 -1.85
N ARG A 119 -29.50 16.87 -2.54
CA ARG A 119 -28.22 17.19 -3.21
C ARG A 119 -27.03 17.41 -2.26
N PRO A 120 -27.10 18.29 -1.23
CA PRO A 120 -25.97 18.48 -0.33
C PRO A 120 -25.69 17.24 0.54
N LEU A 121 -26.74 16.53 0.98
CA LEU A 121 -26.59 15.29 1.75
C LEU A 121 -25.94 14.17 0.92
N LEU A 122 -26.34 14.02 -0.35
CA LEU A 122 -25.73 13.06 -1.28
C LEU A 122 -24.25 13.37 -1.57
N VAL A 123 -23.88 14.64 -1.62
CA VAL A 123 -22.48 15.06 -1.75
C VAL A 123 -21.67 14.69 -0.49
N VAL A 124 -22.21 14.88 0.72
CA VAL A 124 -21.54 14.44 1.95
C VAL A 124 -21.40 12.91 2.00
N ILE A 125 -22.46 12.18 1.68
CA ILE A 125 -22.45 10.71 1.58
C ILE A 125 -21.41 10.26 0.54
N PHE A 126 -21.30 10.96 -0.59
CA PHE A 126 -20.31 10.67 -1.62
C PHE A 126 -18.89 10.73 -1.05
N TYR A 127 -18.55 11.80 -0.31
CA TYR A 127 -17.23 11.94 0.29
C TYR A 127 -16.95 10.88 1.36
N LEU A 128 -17.94 10.53 2.18
CA LEU A 128 -17.80 9.48 3.19
C LEU A 128 -17.55 8.12 2.54
N VAL A 129 -18.31 7.77 1.49
CA VAL A 129 -18.13 6.51 0.74
C VAL A 129 -16.78 6.47 0.05
N LEU A 130 -16.34 7.58 -0.56
CA LEU A 130 -15.07 7.66 -1.27
C LEU A 130 -13.88 7.56 -0.30
N GLY A 131 -13.96 8.26 0.84
CA GLY A 131 -12.97 8.17 1.91
C GLY A 131 -12.90 6.75 2.48
N TRP A 132 -14.05 6.15 2.81
CA TRP A 132 -14.12 4.78 3.31
C TRP A 132 -13.60 3.74 2.30
N ALA A 133 -13.95 3.88 1.02
CA ALA A 133 -13.46 3.01 -0.05
C ALA A 133 -11.94 3.11 -0.20
N ALA A 134 -11.37 4.31 -0.16
CA ALA A 134 -9.93 4.52 -0.24
C ALA A 134 -9.19 3.92 0.97
N LEU A 135 -9.68 4.14 2.19
CA LEU A 135 -9.13 3.58 3.43
C LEU A 135 -9.22 2.04 3.44
N SER A 136 -10.38 1.48 3.11
CA SER A 136 -10.61 0.03 3.03
C SER A 136 -9.76 -0.62 1.95
N HIS A 137 -9.56 0.07 0.82
CA HIS A 137 -8.68 -0.40 -0.24
C HIS A 137 -7.23 -0.51 0.24
N LEU A 138 -6.71 0.51 0.92
CA LEU A 138 -5.34 0.49 1.44
C LEU A 138 -5.12 -0.63 2.47
N ALA A 139 -6.09 -0.85 3.35
CA ALA A 139 -6.05 -1.89 4.37
C ALA A 139 -6.09 -3.31 3.78
N THR A 140 -6.90 -3.53 2.73
CA THR A 140 -7.13 -4.87 2.15
C THR A 140 -6.16 -5.25 1.04
N THR A 141 -5.47 -4.27 0.43
CA THR A 141 -4.57 -4.54 -0.71
C THR A 141 -3.11 -4.70 -0.34
N THR A 142 -2.69 -4.28 0.86
CA THR A 142 -1.31 -4.46 1.31
C THR A 142 -1.08 -5.90 1.72
N ARG A 143 -0.15 -6.59 1.06
CA ARG A 143 0.24 -7.97 1.41
C ARG A 143 1.51 -8.02 2.23
N PHE A 144 2.40 -7.06 2.04
CA PHE A 144 3.60 -6.90 2.83
C PHE A 144 4.01 -5.44 2.81
N THR A 145 4.55 -4.95 3.92
CA THR A 145 5.28 -3.69 3.94
C THR A 145 6.47 -3.77 4.88
N GLY A 146 7.55 -3.07 4.58
CA GLY A 146 8.72 -2.96 5.43
C GLY A 146 9.30 -1.54 5.37
N GLY A 147 9.82 -1.08 6.49
CA GLY A 147 10.47 0.23 6.62
C GLY A 147 11.02 0.46 8.02
N SER A 148 11.27 1.71 8.39
CA SER A 148 11.86 2.05 9.70
C SER A 148 11.05 1.52 10.90
N MET A 149 9.72 1.47 10.82
CA MET A 149 8.88 1.03 11.95
C MET A 149 8.78 -0.49 12.15
N GLY A 150 9.29 -1.29 11.20
CA GLY A 150 9.16 -2.74 11.23
C GLY A 150 8.54 -3.31 9.96
N LEU A 151 7.89 -4.46 10.13
CA LEU A 151 7.26 -5.23 9.07
C LEU A 151 5.74 -5.27 9.25
N GLY A 152 4.99 -5.03 8.18
CA GLY A 152 3.54 -5.14 8.15
C GLY A 152 3.09 -6.33 7.31
N PHE A 153 2.25 -7.16 7.91
CA PHE A 153 1.57 -8.30 7.29
C PHE A 153 0.06 -8.03 7.31
N PRO A 154 -0.75 -8.77 6.53
CA PRO A 154 -2.20 -8.60 6.58
C PRO A 154 -2.73 -8.85 7.99
N GLY A 155 -3.24 -7.80 8.63
CA GLY A 155 -3.79 -7.84 10.00
C GLY A 155 -2.75 -7.81 11.12
N SER A 156 -1.45 -7.72 10.85
CA SER A 156 -0.38 -7.71 11.86
C SER A 156 0.71 -6.69 11.54
N ALA A 157 1.27 -6.07 12.58
CA ALA A 157 2.50 -5.29 12.50
C ALA A 157 3.52 -5.88 13.48
N VAL A 158 4.76 -6.05 13.02
CA VAL A 158 5.86 -6.64 13.78
C VAL A 158 6.96 -5.60 13.86
N THR A 159 7.27 -5.13 15.07
CA THR A 159 8.36 -4.18 15.32
C THR A 159 9.72 -4.86 15.18
N TRP A 160 10.77 -4.09 14.91
CA TRP A 160 12.12 -4.64 14.75
C TRP A 160 12.65 -5.37 15.98
N ASP A 161 12.18 -5.01 17.17
CA ASP A 161 12.58 -5.67 18.42
C ASP A 161 12.08 -7.11 18.51
N ALA A 162 10.98 -7.44 17.85
CA ALA A 162 10.44 -8.79 17.83
C ALA A 162 11.10 -9.69 16.76
N VAL A 163 11.83 -9.13 15.80
CA VAL A 163 12.35 -9.87 14.64
C VAL A 163 13.74 -10.43 14.94
N ALA A 164 13.88 -11.75 14.85
CA ALA A 164 15.19 -12.42 14.78
C ALA A 164 15.61 -12.66 13.32
N GLN A 165 14.67 -13.14 12.50
CA GLN A 165 14.95 -13.48 11.11
C GLN A 165 13.76 -13.21 10.21
N VAL A 166 14.03 -12.80 8.98
CA VAL A 166 13.05 -12.82 7.90
C VAL A 166 13.37 -14.00 7.00
N VAL A 167 12.40 -14.90 6.87
CA VAL A 167 12.50 -16.11 6.06
C VAL A 167 11.67 -15.90 4.81
N PHE A 168 12.20 -16.22 3.64
CA PHE A 168 11.38 -16.33 2.43
C PHE A 168 11.58 -17.68 1.75
N ALA A 169 10.55 -18.15 1.06
CA ALA A 169 10.55 -19.42 0.35
C ALA A 169 9.77 -19.29 -0.96
N ALA A 170 10.09 -20.15 -1.94
CA ALA A 170 9.19 -20.34 -3.08
C ALA A 170 7.81 -20.77 -2.56
N GLY A 171 6.75 -20.10 -3.00
CA GLY A 171 5.40 -20.45 -2.56
C GLY A 171 4.90 -21.73 -3.21
N SER A 172 3.86 -22.34 -2.62
CA SER A 172 3.24 -23.57 -3.15
C SER A 172 2.67 -23.43 -4.56
N LYS A 173 2.31 -22.20 -4.98
CA LYS A 173 1.82 -21.90 -6.33
C LYS A 173 2.96 -21.38 -7.19
N PRO A 174 3.10 -21.81 -8.45
CA PRO A 174 4.09 -21.27 -9.37
C PRO A 174 4.03 -19.74 -9.47
N GLY A 175 5.19 -19.09 -9.46
CA GLY A 175 5.29 -17.63 -9.54
C GLY A 175 4.92 -16.88 -8.25
N THR A 176 4.88 -17.57 -7.11
CA THR A 176 4.67 -16.96 -5.79
C THR A 176 5.87 -17.13 -4.87
N VAL A 177 6.02 -16.22 -3.92
CA VAL A 177 7.01 -16.26 -2.84
C VAL A 177 6.25 -16.08 -1.53
N GLU A 178 6.59 -16.86 -0.53
CA GLU A 178 6.13 -16.65 0.84
C GLU A 178 7.20 -15.93 1.65
N ILE A 179 6.78 -14.97 2.46
CA ILE A 179 7.64 -14.21 3.37
C ILE A 179 7.09 -14.45 4.77
N GLY A 180 7.95 -14.81 5.72
CA GLY A 180 7.61 -15.01 7.11
C GLY A 180 8.65 -14.43 8.07
N VAL A 181 8.25 -14.31 9.33
CA VAL A 181 9.11 -13.80 10.41
C VAL A 181 9.32 -14.88 11.44
N ARG A 182 10.60 -15.14 11.75
CA ARG A 182 10.99 -15.86 12.95
C ARG A 182 11.17 -14.86 14.09
N PRO A 183 10.36 -14.92 15.15
CA PRO A 183 10.48 -14.00 16.27
C PRO A 183 11.76 -14.28 17.07
N ARG A 184 12.15 -13.31 17.91
CA ARG A 184 13.12 -13.55 18.98
C ARG A 184 12.54 -14.51 20.03
N PRO A 185 13.39 -15.23 20.79
CA PRO A 185 12.93 -16.18 21.81
C PRO A 185 11.95 -15.58 22.83
N ASP A 186 12.16 -14.31 23.14
CA ASP A 186 11.48 -13.50 24.15
C ASP A 186 10.35 -12.63 23.56
N ALA A 187 10.14 -12.68 22.23
CA ALA A 187 9.08 -11.94 21.56
C ALA A 187 7.85 -12.82 21.31
N THR A 188 6.71 -12.42 21.88
CA THR A 188 5.43 -13.06 21.60
C THR A 188 4.76 -12.39 20.39
N LEU A 189 4.59 -13.14 19.31
CA LEU A 189 3.79 -12.73 18.15
C LEU A 189 2.55 -13.60 18.07
N GLU A 190 1.37 -12.99 17.97
CA GLU A 190 0.12 -13.72 17.75
C GLU A 190 0.20 -14.51 16.43
N PRO A 191 0.15 -15.86 16.49
CA PRO A 191 0.18 -16.68 15.29
C PRO A 191 -1.03 -16.40 14.41
N ARG A 192 -0.80 -16.27 13.11
CA ARG A 192 -1.88 -16.09 12.15
C ARG A 192 -2.48 -17.42 11.74
N PRO A 193 -3.78 -17.46 11.42
CA PRO A 193 -4.40 -18.65 10.84
C PRO A 193 -3.63 -19.12 9.60
N VAL A 194 -3.37 -20.42 9.51
CA VAL A 194 -2.82 -21.04 8.31
C VAL A 194 -3.84 -20.91 7.19
N ARG A 195 -3.38 -20.46 6.02
CA ARG A 195 -4.19 -20.42 4.80
C ARG A 195 -3.65 -21.44 3.82
N ASP A 196 -4.53 -21.95 2.96
CA ASP A 196 -4.17 -22.94 1.96
C ASP A 196 -3.00 -22.47 1.08
N GLY A 197 -2.04 -23.37 0.89
CA GLY A 197 -0.84 -23.12 0.10
C GLY A 197 0.25 -22.30 0.80
N GLN A 198 0.17 -22.09 2.11
CA GLN A 198 1.29 -21.60 2.90
C GLN A 198 2.22 -22.76 3.29
N LEU A 199 3.52 -22.55 3.12
CA LEU A 199 4.60 -23.49 3.44
C LEU A 199 5.35 -23.08 4.71
N LEU A 200 5.39 -21.78 5.04
CA LEU A 200 6.03 -21.26 6.27
C LEU A 200 5.08 -21.32 7.48
N THR A 201 4.32 -22.41 7.63
CA THR A 201 3.25 -22.53 8.64
C THR A 201 3.76 -22.57 10.07
N ASP A 202 5.04 -22.89 10.25
CA ASP A 202 5.79 -22.83 11.50
C ASP A 202 6.04 -21.40 12.01
N LEU A 203 5.96 -20.38 11.12
CA LEU A 203 6.23 -18.99 11.48
C LEU A 203 4.94 -18.25 11.84
N PRO A 204 4.90 -17.47 12.94
CA PRO A 204 3.66 -16.85 13.43
C PRO A 204 3.09 -15.79 12.46
N CYS A 205 3.95 -15.04 11.79
CA CYS A 205 3.57 -14.02 10.83
C CYS A 205 4.12 -14.37 9.45
N ARG A 206 3.22 -14.48 8.46
CA ARG A 206 3.56 -14.90 7.09
C ARG A 206 2.58 -14.37 6.06
N THR A 207 3.03 -14.22 4.82
CA THR A 207 2.21 -13.75 3.70
C THR A 207 2.76 -14.29 2.38
N VAL A 208 1.84 -14.64 1.47
CA VAL A 208 2.18 -15.04 0.11
C VAL A 208 2.05 -13.83 -0.82
N VAL A 209 3.07 -13.61 -1.62
CA VAL A 209 3.17 -12.53 -2.61
C VAL A 209 3.51 -13.09 -4.00
N LEU A 210 3.32 -12.28 -5.04
CA LEU A 210 3.80 -12.63 -6.38
C LEU A 210 5.32 -12.51 -6.45
N ALA A 211 5.98 -13.52 -7.02
CA ALA A 211 7.45 -13.55 -7.15
C ALA A 211 7.99 -12.32 -7.88
N ARG A 212 7.33 -11.88 -8.96
CA ARG A 212 7.71 -10.66 -9.71
C ARG A 212 7.63 -9.35 -8.91
N LYS A 213 6.99 -9.35 -7.74
CA LYS A 213 6.91 -8.19 -6.84
C LYS A 213 7.86 -8.32 -5.65
N PHE A 214 8.48 -9.48 -5.46
CA PHE A 214 9.46 -9.72 -4.42
C PHE A 214 10.86 -9.47 -4.98
N ASP A 215 11.60 -8.59 -4.32
CA ASP A 215 12.98 -8.25 -4.64
C ASP A 215 13.83 -8.47 -3.38
N VAL A 216 14.86 -9.30 -3.51
CA VAL A 216 15.77 -9.67 -2.41
C VAL A 216 16.57 -8.46 -1.95
N ASP A 217 17.02 -7.60 -2.86
CA ASP A 217 17.78 -6.40 -2.49
C ASP A 217 16.88 -5.36 -1.85
N ALA A 218 15.61 -5.28 -2.27
CA ALA A 218 14.60 -4.49 -1.55
C ALA A 218 14.41 -5.00 -0.12
N MET A 219 14.41 -6.33 0.08
CA MET A 219 14.32 -6.91 1.42
C MET A 219 15.56 -6.62 2.27
N ARG A 220 16.77 -6.74 1.70
CA ARG A 220 18.02 -6.36 2.37
C ARG A 220 17.99 -4.89 2.80
N TRP A 221 17.53 -4.01 1.92
CA TRP A 221 17.34 -2.59 2.24
C TRP A 221 16.32 -2.37 3.36
N VAL A 222 15.19 -3.10 3.34
CA VAL A 222 14.17 -3.05 4.41
C VAL A 222 14.80 -3.43 5.75
N LEU A 223 15.60 -4.49 5.78
CA LEU A 223 16.26 -4.97 6.99
C LEU A 223 17.29 -3.96 7.52
N ASN A 224 18.00 -3.22 6.65
CA ASN A 224 18.88 -2.13 7.07
C ASN A 224 18.12 -1.02 7.82
N GLN A 225 16.85 -0.78 7.51
CA GLN A 225 16.04 0.25 8.19
C GLN A 225 15.81 -0.05 9.68
N SER A 226 16.08 -1.28 10.12
CA SER A 226 16.08 -1.64 11.54
C SER A 226 17.18 -0.97 12.35
N GLY A 227 18.29 -0.57 11.71
CA GLY A 227 19.50 -0.14 12.41
C GLY A 227 20.32 -1.26 13.05
N ARG A 228 19.84 -2.51 12.98
CA ARG A 228 20.41 -3.66 13.70
C ARG A 228 21.38 -4.45 12.81
N ARG A 229 22.19 -5.29 13.44
CA ARG A 229 23.14 -6.21 12.78
C ARG A 229 22.89 -7.69 13.04
N ASP A 230 21.85 -7.99 13.80
CA ASP A 230 21.54 -9.33 14.29
C ASP A 230 20.27 -9.93 13.65
N ILE A 231 19.64 -9.21 12.71
CA ILE A 231 18.50 -9.72 11.96
C ILE A 231 18.99 -10.45 10.71
N ALA A 232 18.71 -11.75 10.62
CA ALA A 232 19.10 -12.56 9.46
C ALA A 232 18.06 -12.48 8.32
N LEU A 233 18.55 -12.52 7.08
CA LEU A 233 17.73 -12.86 5.92
C LEU A 233 18.01 -14.30 5.52
N VAL A 234 16.98 -15.13 5.51
CA VAL A 234 17.09 -16.57 5.25
C VAL A 234 16.21 -16.96 4.08
N GLU A 235 16.77 -17.72 3.16
CA GLU A 235 16.01 -18.39 2.11
C GLU A 235 15.76 -19.84 2.53
N ARG A 236 14.50 -20.26 2.55
CA ARG A 236 14.14 -21.66 2.79
C ARG A 236 13.84 -22.34 1.47
N THR A 237 14.58 -23.42 1.21
CA THR A 237 14.43 -24.28 0.04
C THR A 237 14.05 -25.70 0.49
N PRO A 238 13.64 -26.60 -0.42
CA PRO A 238 13.45 -28.01 -0.08
C PRO A 238 14.70 -28.69 0.49
N ALA A 239 15.90 -28.20 0.15
CA ALA A 239 17.17 -28.71 0.65
C ALA A 239 17.54 -28.19 2.05
N GLY A 240 16.82 -27.20 2.58
CA GLY A 240 17.08 -26.58 3.87
C GLY A 240 17.09 -25.05 3.83
N GLU A 241 17.51 -24.46 4.95
CA GLU A 241 17.63 -23.01 5.12
C GLU A 241 19.03 -22.52 4.75
N ARG A 242 19.08 -21.50 3.88
CA ARG A 242 20.29 -20.81 3.45
C ARG A 242 20.29 -19.40 4.01
N LEU A 243 21.27 -19.09 4.85
CA LEU A 243 21.51 -17.72 5.31
C LEU A 243 22.06 -16.87 4.16
N LEU A 244 21.40 -15.75 3.87
CA LEU A 244 21.84 -14.78 2.86
C LEU A 244 22.64 -13.61 3.43
N GLY A 245 22.69 -13.49 4.76
CA GLY A 245 23.41 -12.44 5.47
C GLY A 245 22.56 -11.80 6.57
N TYR A 246 23.13 -10.76 7.18
CA TYR A 246 22.48 -10.01 8.25
C TYR A 246 22.28 -8.55 7.87
N ALA A 247 21.25 -7.94 8.47
CA ALA A 247 20.98 -6.52 8.38
C ALA A 247 22.25 -5.70 8.61
N ASN A 248 22.45 -4.65 7.82
CA ASN A 248 23.58 -3.73 7.90
C ASN A 248 24.98 -4.38 7.79
N SER A 249 25.07 -5.63 7.31
CA SER A 249 26.33 -6.33 7.10
C SER A 249 26.27 -7.31 5.92
N TRP A 250 25.69 -6.87 4.81
CA TRP A 250 25.65 -7.64 3.56
C TRP A 250 27.06 -7.83 3.02
N ARG A 251 27.50 -9.08 2.91
CA ARG A 251 28.76 -9.52 2.33
C ARG A 251 28.48 -10.73 1.46
#